data_AF-K6YN84-F1
#
_entry.id   AF-K6YN84-F1
#
_cell.length_a   1.000
_cell.length_b   1.000
_cell.length_c   1.000
_cell.angle_alpha   90.00
_cell.angle_beta   90.00
_cell.angle_gamma   90.00
#
_symmetry.space_group_name_H-M   'P 1'
#
loop_
_entity.id
_entity.type
_entity.pdbx_description
1 polymer ?
#
loop_
_entity_poly.entity_id
_entity_poly.type
_entity_poly.pdbx_seq_one_letter_code
_entity_poly.pdbx_strand_id
1 'polypeptide(L)'
;MNIDTKSFSQSFAEQLRRNLVALISLSVAVTSLSYATWRNEVTEFNRNQRHGGFEVLIKLNELQLVVFHNRYDQTLQDKGNPRLGWAYVLTIQDLAQVLQAPMPDKSAALVQVWSDNWQSIGDEQSSVDAILNQIEVMRAETLSMLRELS
;
A
#
# COMPACT_ATOMS: atom_id res chain seq x y z
N MET A 1 -55.23 37.76 7.96
CA MET A 1 -54.41 38.98 7.99
C MET A 1 -52.95 38.55 8.00
N ASN A 2 -52.23 38.84 6.91
CA ASN A 2 -51.03 38.12 6.44
C ASN A 2 -49.80 39.04 6.52
N ILE A 3 -49.39 39.47 7.73
CA ILE A 3 -48.44 40.59 7.91
C ILE A 3 -47.07 40.19 8.50
N ASP A 4 -46.93 39.05 9.18
CA ASP A 4 -45.67 38.76 9.89
C ASP A 4 -44.56 38.08 9.06
N THR A 5 -44.87 37.46 7.91
CA THR A 5 -43.87 36.78 7.08
C THR A 5 -43.00 37.74 6.25
N LYS A 6 -43.54 38.89 5.84
CA LYS A 6 -42.80 39.86 5.00
C LYS A 6 -41.76 40.64 5.79
N SER A 7 -42.07 41.08 7.00
CA SER A 7 -41.14 41.84 7.87
C SER A 7 -39.93 40.99 8.27
N PHE A 8 -40.18 39.74 8.67
CA PHE A 8 -39.12 38.80 9.04
C PHE A 8 -38.19 38.48 7.86
N SER A 9 -38.76 38.21 6.68
CA SER A 9 -37.99 37.96 5.45
C SER A 9 -37.11 39.14 5.05
N GLN A 10 -37.60 40.38 5.17
CA GLN A 10 -36.81 41.58 4.87
C GLN A 10 -35.68 41.79 5.88
N SER A 11 -35.93 41.58 7.19
CA SER A 11 -34.89 41.68 8.22
C SER A 11 -33.80 40.61 8.07
N PHE A 12 -34.19 39.38 7.74
CA PHE A 12 -33.26 38.29 7.48
C PHE A 12 -32.41 38.54 6.22
N ALA A 13 -33.02 38.99 5.13
CA ALA A 13 -32.32 39.31 3.90
C ALA A 13 -31.31 40.46 4.10
N GLU A 14 -31.66 41.50 4.87
CA GLU A 14 -30.75 42.60 5.19
C GLU A 14 -29.60 42.17 6.12
N GLN A 15 -29.86 41.27 7.08
CA GLN A 15 -28.80 40.67 7.91
C GLN A 15 -27.86 39.80 7.07
N LEU A 16 -28.39 39.02 6.13
CA LEU A 16 -27.59 38.24 5.21
C LEU A 16 -26.73 39.15 4.35
N ARG A 17 -27.32 40.18 3.74
CA ARG A 17 -26.64 41.18 2.90
C ARG A 17 -25.51 41.88 3.65
N ARG A 18 -25.75 42.30 4.90
CA ARG A 18 -24.75 42.97 5.74
C ARG A 18 -23.58 42.06 6.11
N ASN A 19 -23.81 40.76 6.23
CA ASN A 19 -22.80 39.76 6.58
C ASN A 19 -22.30 38.93 5.39
N LEU A 20 -22.64 39.28 4.14
CA LEU A 20 -22.28 38.51 2.95
C LEU A 20 -20.79 38.24 2.87
N VAL A 21 -19.96 39.27 3.11
CA VAL A 21 -18.50 39.14 3.08
C VAL A 21 -18.04 38.10 4.11
N ALA A 22 -18.52 38.18 5.35
CA ALA A 22 -18.17 37.23 6.40
C ALA A 22 -18.63 35.80 6.09
N LEU A 23 -19.82 35.64 5.51
CA LEU A 23 -20.35 34.33 5.11
C LEU A 23 -19.58 33.73 3.93
N ILE A 24 -19.20 34.54 2.95
CA ILE A 24 -18.35 34.13 1.84
C ILE A 24 -16.97 33.74 2.37
N SER A 25 -16.36 34.56 3.23
CA SER A 25 -15.07 34.26 3.85
C SER A 25 -15.11 32.95 4.64
N LEU A 26 -16.16 32.72 5.43
CA LEU A 26 -16.34 31.48 6.17
C LEU A 26 -16.49 30.29 5.23
N SER A 27 -17.30 30.41 4.18
CA SER A 27 -17.51 29.34 3.18
C SER A 27 -16.21 28.98 2.46
N VAL A 28 -15.43 29.98 2.07
CA VAL A 28 -14.11 29.81 1.46
C VAL A 28 -13.15 29.13 2.44
N ALA A 29 -13.13 29.56 3.71
CA ALA A 29 -12.25 28.97 4.72
C ALA A 29 -12.57 27.49 4.97
N VAL A 30 -13.86 27.14 5.13
CA VAL A 30 -14.31 25.76 5.33
C VAL A 30 -13.98 24.88 4.12
N THR A 31 -14.21 25.40 2.92
CA THR A 31 -13.92 24.66 1.67
C THR A 31 -12.41 24.45 1.51
N SER A 32 -11.60 25.48 1.76
CA SER A 32 -10.15 25.41 1.66
C SER A 32 -9.54 24.44 2.67
N LEU A 33 -10.02 24.47 3.92
CA LEU A 33 -9.58 23.54 4.95
C LEU A 33 -9.96 22.10 4.60
N SER A 34 -11.21 21.87 4.19
CA SER A 34 -11.69 20.55 3.78
C SER A 34 -10.85 19.97 2.64
N TYR A 35 -10.57 20.78 1.61
CA TYR A 35 -9.73 20.37 0.49
C TYR A 35 -8.30 20.06 0.92
N ALA A 36 -7.70 20.91 1.76
CA ALA A 36 -6.34 20.70 2.26
C ALA A 36 -6.22 19.41 3.09
N THR A 37 -7.18 19.13 3.97
CA THR A 37 -7.20 17.90 4.77
C THR A 37 -7.32 16.67 3.89
N TRP A 38 -8.31 16.64 2.99
CA TRP A 38 -8.50 15.51 2.08
C TRP A 38 -7.26 15.25 1.20
N ARG A 39 -6.69 16.30 0.62
CA ARG A 39 -5.46 16.19 -0.19
C ARG A 39 -4.28 15.66 0.63
N ASN A 40 -4.16 16.07 1.88
CA ASN A 40 -3.09 15.60 2.76
C ASN A 40 -3.26 14.11 3.08
N GLU A 41 -4.49 13.67 3.41
CA GLU A 41 -4.79 12.25 3.66
C GLU A 41 -4.43 11.38 2.45
N VAL A 42 -4.82 11.79 1.24
CA VAL A 42 -4.48 11.06 -0.01
C VAL A 42 -2.96 11.02 -0.22
N THR A 43 -2.27 12.13 0.00
CA THR A 43 -0.80 12.19 -0.16
C THR A 43 -0.08 11.30 0.85
N GLU A 44 -0.54 11.31 2.10
CA GLU A 44 0.03 10.49 3.17
C GLU A 44 -0.24 9.00 2.92
N PHE A 45 -1.46 8.64 2.53
CA PHE A 45 -1.81 7.29 2.11
C PHE A 45 -0.88 6.82 0.98
N ASN A 46 -0.75 7.59 -0.10
CA ASN A 46 0.12 7.24 -1.23
C ASN A 46 1.59 7.12 -0.81
N ARG A 47 2.08 7.96 0.10
CA ARG A 47 3.44 7.87 0.64
C ARG A 47 3.65 6.57 1.43
N ASN A 48 2.70 6.19 2.27
CA ASN A 48 2.77 4.97 3.07
C ASN A 48 2.75 3.72 2.17
N GLN A 49 1.88 3.70 1.16
CA GLN A 49 1.84 2.64 0.14
C GLN A 49 3.17 2.54 -0.63
N ARG A 50 3.76 3.67 -1.05
CA ARG A 50 5.07 3.68 -1.71
C ARG A 50 6.16 3.10 -0.81
N HIS A 51 6.19 3.52 0.46
CA HIS A 51 7.19 3.06 1.42
C HIS A 51 7.11 1.55 1.65
N GLY A 52 5.91 1.03 1.94
CA GLY A 52 5.71 -0.41 2.13
C GLY A 52 5.99 -1.22 0.85
N GLY A 53 5.58 -0.71 -0.32
CA GLY A 53 5.87 -1.35 -1.61
C GLY A 53 7.37 -1.45 -1.91
N PHE A 54 8.16 -0.40 -1.63
CA PHE A 54 9.61 -0.47 -1.80
C PHE A 54 10.27 -1.46 -0.84
N GLU A 55 9.82 -1.53 0.41
CA GLU A 55 10.33 -2.51 1.38
C GLU A 55 10.03 -3.94 0.90
N VAL A 56 8.83 -4.21 0.38
CA VAL A 56 8.49 -5.50 -0.24
C VAL A 56 9.44 -5.85 -1.39
N LEU A 57 9.75 -4.91 -2.29
CA LEU A 57 10.70 -5.16 -3.39
C LEU A 57 12.10 -5.52 -2.91
N ILE A 58 12.57 -4.88 -1.84
CA ILE A 58 13.86 -5.18 -1.22
C ILE A 58 13.83 -6.61 -0.65
N LYS A 59 12.80 -6.96 0.12
CA LYS A 59 12.67 -8.31 0.71
C LYS A 59 12.52 -9.42 -0.32
N LEU A 60 11.85 -9.15 -1.45
CA LEU A 60 11.79 -10.09 -2.57
C LEU A 60 13.17 -10.37 -3.18
N ASN A 61 14.02 -9.35 -3.30
CA ASN A 61 15.40 -9.53 -3.78
C ASN A 61 16.25 -10.34 -2.80
N GLU A 62 16.10 -10.07 -1.50
CA GLU A 62 16.80 -10.83 -0.45
C GLU A 62 16.38 -12.30 -0.46
N LEU A 63 15.08 -12.59 -0.60
CA LEU A 63 14.56 -13.94 -0.75
C LEU A 63 15.11 -14.65 -2.00
N GLN A 64 15.14 -13.95 -3.13
CA GLN A 64 15.71 -14.49 -4.37
C GLN A 64 17.20 -14.86 -4.21
N LEU A 65 17.98 -14.04 -3.49
CA LEU A 65 19.38 -14.35 -3.21
C LEU A 65 19.52 -15.59 -2.32
N VAL A 66 18.62 -15.81 -1.35
CA VAL A 66 18.61 -17.04 -0.54
C VAL A 66 18.42 -18.28 -1.42
N VAL A 67 17.45 -18.22 -2.34
CA VAL A 67 17.19 -19.33 -3.30
C VAL A 67 18.43 -19.62 -4.14
N PHE A 68 19.08 -18.57 -4.68
CA PHE A 68 20.28 -18.73 -5.48
C PHE A 68 21.45 -19.31 -4.69
N HIS A 69 21.71 -18.80 -3.48
CA HIS A 69 22.79 -19.34 -2.65
C HIS A 69 22.53 -20.78 -2.22
N ASN A 70 21.28 -21.14 -1.93
CA ASN A 70 20.93 -22.52 -1.58
C ASN A 70 21.21 -23.49 -2.74
N ARG A 71 20.80 -23.11 -3.96
CA ARG A 71 20.88 -23.97 -5.15
C ARG A 71 22.27 -24.02 -5.79
N TYR A 72 22.92 -22.87 -5.92
CA TYR A 72 24.09 -22.70 -6.78
C TYR A 72 25.39 -22.44 -6.00
N ASP A 73 25.31 -21.91 -4.77
CA ASP A 73 26.48 -21.56 -3.94
C ASP A 73 26.47 -22.31 -2.60
N GLN A 74 26.40 -23.65 -2.64
CA GLN A 74 26.26 -24.50 -1.44
C GLN A 74 27.41 -24.35 -0.41
N THR A 75 28.53 -23.73 -0.80
CA THR A 75 29.65 -23.38 0.10
C THR A 75 29.32 -22.20 1.03
N LEU A 76 28.29 -21.41 0.72
CA LEU A 76 27.77 -20.29 1.50
C LEU A 76 26.53 -20.69 2.31
N GLN A 77 26.64 -21.77 3.09
CA GLN A 77 25.50 -22.39 3.80
C GLN A 77 24.66 -21.39 4.62
N ASP A 78 25.29 -20.38 5.24
CA ASP A 78 24.59 -19.37 6.02
C ASP A 78 23.71 -18.45 5.17
N LYS A 79 24.17 -18.10 3.96
CA LYS A 79 23.45 -17.20 3.03
C LYS A 79 22.33 -17.90 2.27
N GLY A 80 22.49 -19.20 2.01
CA GLY A 80 21.48 -20.05 1.38
C GLY A 80 20.54 -20.73 2.38
N ASN A 81 20.52 -20.35 3.66
CA ASN A 81 19.74 -21.07 4.67
C ASN A 81 18.23 -20.92 4.41
N PRO A 82 17.46 -22.00 4.19
CA PRO A 82 16.01 -21.89 3.99
C PRO A 82 15.26 -21.26 5.17
N ARG A 83 15.80 -21.31 6.39
CA ARG A 83 15.21 -20.59 7.54
C ARG A 83 15.27 -19.07 7.37
N LEU A 84 16.31 -18.56 6.71
CA LEU A 84 16.41 -17.15 6.34
C LEU A 84 15.33 -16.79 5.30
N GLY A 85 15.07 -17.69 4.35
CA GLY A 85 13.99 -17.52 3.38
C GLY A 85 12.61 -17.43 4.03
N TRP A 86 12.32 -18.26 5.03
CA TRP A 86 11.08 -18.14 5.84
C TRP A 86 10.95 -16.77 6.51
N ALA A 87 12.03 -16.22 7.06
CA ALA A 87 12.00 -14.89 7.66
C ALA A 87 11.61 -13.81 6.64
N TYR A 88 12.16 -13.86 5.42
CA TYR A 88 11.80 -12.93 4.35
C TYR A 88 10.37 -13.10 3.87
N VAL A 89 9.91 -14.34 3.66
CA VAL A 89 8.55 -14.64 3.21
C VAL A 89 7.49 -14.12 4.20
N LEU A 90 7.69 -14.35 5.50
CA LEU A 90 6.79 -13.85 6.54
C LEU A 90 6.84 -12.31 6.65
N THR A 91 8.04 -11.71 6.54
CA THR A 91 8.17 -10.25 6.52
C THR A 91 7.40 -9.64 5.33
N ILE A 92 7.49 -10.26 4.14
CA ILE A 92 6.73 -9.84 2.97
C ILE A 92 5.23 -9.96 3.22
N GLN A 93 4.78 -11.04 3.85
CA GLN A 93 3.37 -11.23 4.20
C GLN A 93 2.86 -10.14 5.14
N ASP A 94 3.61 -9.83 6.21
CA ASP A 94 3.26 -8.81 7.19
C ASP A 94 3.18 -7.42 6.54
N LEU A 95 4.16 -7.07 5.71
CA LEU A 95 4.17 -5.81 4.96
C LEU A 95 3.02 -5.73 3.96
N ALA A 96 2.67 -6.84 3.31
CA ALA A 96 1.60 -6.87 2.33
C ALA A 96 0.21 -6.66 2.95
N GLN A 97 0.00 -6.97 4.23
CA GLN A 97 -1.28 -6.76 4.92
C GLN A 97 -1.68 -5.28 5.02
N VAL A 98 -0.71 -4.37 5.02
CA VAL A 98 -0.96 -2.92 5.08
C VAL A 98 -1.01 -2.26 3.70
N LEU A 99 -0.79 -3.04 2.64
CA LEU A 99 -0.86 -2.58 1.26
C LEU A 99 -2.24 -2.85 0.66
N GLN A 100 -2.57 -2.14 -0.43
CA GLN A 100 -3.85 -2.30 -1.09
C GLN A 100 -3.92 -3.66 -1.83
N ALA A 101 -5.15 -4.12 -2.09
CA ALA A 101 -5.36 -5.28 -2.93
C ALA A 101 -4.65 -5.11 -4.30
N PRO A 102 -4.09 -6.18 -4.89
CA PRO A 102 -4.19 -7.58 -4.46
C PRO A 102 -3.05 -8.06 -3.53
N MET A 103 -2.29 -7.15 -2.90
CA MET A 103 -1.04 -7.49 -2.20
C MET A 103 -1.18 -8.55 -1.09
N PRO A 104 -2.19 -8.50 -0.19
CA PRO A 104 -2.37 -9.54 0.83
C PRO A 104 -2.48 -10.95 0.23
N ASP A 105 -3.31 -11.13 -0.79
CA ASP A 105 -3.53 -12.42 -1.44
C ASP A 105 -2.28 -12.94 -2.16
N LYS A 106 -1.56 -12.04 -2.85
CA LYS A 106 -0.31 -12.38 -3.55
C LYS A 106 0.78 -12.80 -2.57
N SER A 107 0.84 -12.17 -1.39
CA SER A 107 1.77 -12.56 -0.34
C SER A 107 1.42 -13.92 0.28
N ALA A 108 0.13 -14.23 0.47
CA ALA A 108 -0.31 -15.54 0.94
C ALA A 108 0.04 -16.65 -0.06
N ALA A 109 -0.09 -16.39 -1.37
CA ALA A 109 0.36 -17.31 -2.41
C ALA A 109 1.89 -17.54 -2.35
N LEU A 110 2.70 -16.50 -2.08
CA LEU A 110 4.14 -16.65 -1.88
C LEU A 110 4.47 -17.53 -0.66
N VAL A 111 3.75 -17.36 0.44
CA VAL A 111 3.88 -18.22 1.63
C VAL A 111 3.59 -19.68 1.30
N GLN A 112 2.52 -19.93 0.55
CA GLN A 112 2.14 -21.28 0.15
C GLN A 112 3.21 -21.92 -0.75
N VAL A 113 3.63 -21.23 -1.82
CA VAL A 113 4.67 -21.72 -2.74
C VAL A 113 5.98 -21.98 -2.01
N TRP A 114 6.37 -21.10 -1.09
CA TRP A 114 7.56 -21.33 -0.27
C TRP A 114 7.40 -22.57 0.61
N SER A 115 6.27 -22.70 1.32
CA SER A 115 5.95 -23.85 2.18
C SER A 115 6.08 -25.18 1.44
N ASP A 116 5.61 -25.23 0.20
CA ASP A 116 5.57 -26.45 -0.60
C ASP A 116 6.94 -26.84 -1.18
N ASN A 117 7.85 -25.88 -1.36
CA ASN A 117 9.07 -26.07 -2.16
C ASN A 117 10.38 -25.90 -1.37
N TRP A 118 10.37 -25.29 -0.18
CA TRP A 118 11.61 -24.87 0.49
C TRP A 118 12.58 -26.01 0.83
N GLN A 119 12.06 -27.23 1.06
CA GLN A 119 12.86 -28.39 1.45
C GLN A 119 13.68 -28.95 0.29
N SER A 120 13.19 -28.82 -0.94
CA SER A 120 13.81 -29.39 -2.14
C SER A 120 14.53 -28.36 -3.01
N ILE A 121 14.70 -27.10 -2.55
CA ILE A 121 15.44 -26.05 -3.30
C ILE A 121 16.85 -26.52 -3.68
N GLY A 122 17.54 -27.25 -2.80
CA GLY A 122 18.91 -27.71 -3.04
C GLY A 122 19.02 -28.77 -4.14
N ASP A 123 17.94 -29.53 -4.36
CA ASP A 123 17.97 -30.78 -5.11
C ASP A 123 17.11 -30.72 -6.39
N GLU A 124 16.04 -29.93 -6.40
CA GLU A 124 15.03 -29.89 -7.45
C GLU A 124 14.94 -28.51 -8.12
N GLN A 125 15.18 -28.48 -9.44
CA GLN A 125 15.04 -27.24 -10.21
C GLN A 125 13.58 -26.75 -10.26
N SER A 126 12.60 -27.66 -10.23
CA SER A 126 11.18 -27.31 -10.17
C SER A 126 10.83 -26.44 -8.96
N SER A 127 11.43 -26.71 -7.80
CA SER A 127 11.23 -25.95 -6.57
C SER A 127 11.78 -24.53 -6.68
N VAL A 128 12.96 -24.40 -7.29
CA VAL A 128 13.58 -23.10 -7.59
C VAL A 128 12.68 -22.31 -8.55
N ASP A 129 12.27 -22.92 -9.66
CA ASP A 129 11.47 -22.26 -10.69
C ASP A 129 10.10 -21.82 -10.14
N ALA A 130 9.45 -22.65 -9.32
CA ALA A 130 8.19 -22.32 -8.67
C ALA A 130 8.32 -21.08 -7.77
N ILE A 131 9.34 -21.04 -6.89
CA ILE A 131 9.57 -19.93 -5.99
C ILE A 131 9.94 -18.66 -6.76
N LEU A 132 10.85 -18.74 -7.73
CA LEU A 132 11.26 -17.59 -8.53
C LEU A 132 10.11 -17.01 -9.35
N ASN A 133 9.27 -17.85 -9.93
CA ASN A 133 8.07 -17.39 -10.63
C ASN A 133 7.14 -16.62 -9.67
N GLN A 134 6.90 -17.16 -8.47
CA GLN A 134 6.04 -16.50 -7.50
C GLN A 134 6.65 -15.18 -6.96
N ILE A 135 7.98 -15.10 -6.85
CA ILE A 135 8.69 -13.83 -6.56
C ILE A 135 8.44 -12.81 -7.67
N GLU A 136 8.53 -13.21 -8.94
CA GLU A 136 8.30 -12.30 -10.07
C GLU A 136 6.83 -11.86 -10.18
N VAL A 137 5.87 -12.74 -9.88
CA VAL A 137 4.46 -12.37 -9.75
C VAL A 137 4.28 -11.29 -8.68
N MET A 138 4.81 -11.50 -7.48
CA MET A 138 4.70 -10.52 -6.40
C MET A 138 5.39 -9.20 -6.75
N ARG A 139 6.54 -9.24 -7.42
CA ARG A 139 7.28 -8.08 -7.90
C ARG A 139 6.47 -7.28 -8.91
N ALA A 140 5.88 -7.95 -9.91
CA ALA A 140 5.09 -7.32 -10.95
C ALA A 140 3.85 -6.60 -10.36
N GLU A 141 3.15 -7.25 -9.43
CA GLU A 141 1.98 -6.68 -8.75
C GLU A 141 2.37 -5.48 -7.88
N THR A 142 3.51 -5.57 -7.16
CA THR A 142 4.04 -4.46 -6.38
C THR A 142 4.34 -3.25 -7.27
N LEU A 143 4.99 -3.48 -8.42
CA LEU A 143 5.30 -2.41 -9.38
C LEU A 143 4.03 -1.84 -10.03
N SER A 144 3.01 -2.65 -10.28
CA SER A 144 1.73 -2.19 -10.80
C SER A 144 1.05 -1.24 -9.82
N MET A 145 0.89 -1.65 -8.57
CA MET A 145 0.36 -0.82 -7.49
C MET A 145 1.13 0.50 -7.37
N LEU A 146 2.48 0.48 -7.36
CA LEU A 146 3.30 1.69 -7.23
C LEU A 146 3.07 2.70 -8.36
N ARG A 147 2.73 2.24 -9.57
CA ARG A 147 2.41 3.10 -10.72
C ARG A 147 1.04 3.76 -10.61
N GLU A 148 0.11 3.15 -9.88
CA GLU A 148 -1.25 3.66 -9.68
C GLU A 148 -1.32 4.73 -8.59
N LEU A 149 -0.31 4.84 -7.73
CA LEU A 149 -0.22 5.88 -6.71
C LEU A 149 0.10 7.22 -7.39
N SER A 150 -0.92 8.06 -7.61
CA SER A 150 -0.80 9.44 -8.12
C SER A 150 -0.47 10.42 -6.99
#